data_AF-A0A5S9MQG2-F1
#
_entry.id   AF-A0A5S9MQG2-F1
#
_cell.length_a   1.000
_cell.length_b   1.000
_cell.length_c   1.000
_cell.angle_alpha   90.00
_cell.angle_beta   90.00
_cell.angle_gamma   90.00
#
_symmetry.space_group_name_H-M   'P 1'
#
loop_
_entity.id
_entity.type
_entity.pdbx_description
1 polymer ?
#
loop_
_entity_poly.entity_id
_entity_poly.type
_entity_poly.pdbx_seq_one_letter_code
_entity_poly.pdbx_strand_id
1 'polypeptide(L)'
;MTTNTSPVMHARKKMRKTGVHLEYSKQYRVKLILLKPIVDWYVPCDFAGWDDNFLQAHRQFHNMSQKFSLLKNARMMSLIGEVGGHRVDLGKRWRKADKQPFVLCLKELLPGKPVEGELKVCLNDASGFFWNNRGSYQLEIETL
;
A
#
# COMPACT_ATOMS: atom_id res chain seq x y z
N MET A 1 13.42 -2.42 -21.29
CA MET A 1 12.49 -2.43 -20.16
C MET A 1 12.72 -1.15 -19.37
N THR A 2 11.67 -0.44 -18.99
CA THR A 2 11.78 0.83 -18.26
C THR A 2 11.38 0.61 -16.81
N THR A 3 12.33 0.75 -15.90
CA THR A 3 12.08 0.71 -14.46
C THR A 3 11.88 2.13 -13.96
N ASN A 4 10.77 2.37 -13.28
CA ASN A 4 10.49 3.64 -12.62
C ASN A 4 10.61 3.48 -11.11
N THR A 5 11.46 4.30 -10.50
CA THR A 5 11.57 4.38 -9.04
C THR A 5 10.74 5.57 -8.55
N SER A 6 9.83 5.32 -7.63
CA SER A 6 8.98 6.37 -7.07
C SER A 6 9.81 7.39 -6.28
N PRO A 7 9.30 8.62 -6.09
CA PRO A 7 9.81 9.50 -5.05
C PRO A 7 9.79 8.83 -3.67
N VAL A 8 10.59 9.33 -2.73
CA VAL A 8 10.54 8.87 -1.34
C VAL A 8 9.15 9.14 -0.75
N MET A 9 8.52 8.07 -0.30
CA MET A 9 7.23 8.09 0.37
C MET A 9 7.45 8.12 1.88
N HIS A 10 6.69 8.94 2.59
CA HIS A 10 6.74 9.00 4.05
C HIS A 10 5.45 8.44 4.64
N ALA A 11 5.56 7.62 5.68
CA ALA A 11 4.44 6.95 6.33
C ALA A 11 3.34 7.92 6.82
N ARG A 12 3.73 9.16 7.17
CA ARG A 12 2.82 10.22 7.64
C ARG A 12 1.99 10.93 6.57
N LYS A 13 2.10 10.57 5.28
CA LYS A 13 1.41 11.27 4.18
C LYS A 13 0.22 10.45 3.65
N LYS A 14 -0.91 11.12 3.41
CA LYS A 14 -2.21 10.51 3.09
C LYS A 14 -2.32 9.86 1.70
N MET A 15 -1.71 10.40 0.65
CA MET A 15 -1.67 9.78 -0.68
C MET A 15 -0.57 10.45 -1.52
N ARG A 16 0.28 9.68 -2.19
CA ARG A 16 1.43 10.22 -2.93
C ARG A 16 1.57 9.57 -4.30
N LYS A 17 1.75 10.41 -5.31
CA LYS A 17 1.98 10.02 -6.70
C LYS A 17 3.30 9.25 -6.84
N THR A 18 3.26 8.12 -7.53
CA THR A 18 4.46 7.31 -7.83
C THR A 18 5.18 7.79 -9.09
N GLY A 19 4.51 8.57 -9.96
CA GLY A 19 5.00 8.93 -11.29
C GLY A 19 4.74 7.88 -12.37
N VAL A 20 4.11 6.75 -12.02
CA VAL A 20 3.82 5.66 -12.97
C VAL A 20 2.35 5.67 -13.36
N HIS A 21 2.09 5.74 -14.67
CA HIS A 21 0.76 5.53 -15.23
C HIS A 21 0.52 4.04 -15.46
N LEU A 22 -0.55 3.50 -14.87
CA LEU A 22 -0.94 2.10 -15.03
C LEU A 22 -2.07 1.98 -16.04
N GLU A 23 -1.83 1.20 -17.08
CA GLU A 23 -2.83 0.76 -18.06
C GLU A 23 -3.56 -0.50 -17.59
N TYR A 24 -4.82 -0.67 -18.02
CA TYR A 24 -5.75 -1.63 -17.44
C TYR A 24 -5.31 -3.08 -17.64
N SER A 25 -4.82 -3.40 -18.84
CA SER A 25 -4.47 -4.77 -19.24
C SER A 25 -2.97 -5.08 -19.15
N LYS A 26 -2.13 -4.11 -18.79
CA LYS A 26 -0.68 -4.31 -18.68
C LYS A 26 -0.30 -4.89 -17.32
N GLN A 27 0.77 -5.67 -17.32
CA GLN A 27 1.37 -6.20 -16.11
C GLN A 27 2.59 -5.38 -15.71
N TYR A 28 2.77 -5.23 -14.40
CA TYR A 28 3.88 -4.50 -13.82
C TYR A 28 4.50 -5.35 -12.71
N ARG A 29 5.82 -5.47 -12.68
CA ARG A 29 6.54 -5.98 -11.52
C ARG A 29 6.74 -4.85 -10.54
N VAL A 30 6.25 -5.02 -9.32
CA VAL A 30 6.33 -4.05 -8.23
C VAL A 30 7.23 -4.61 -7.14
N LYS A 31 8.27 -3.84 -6.79
CA LYS A 31 9.15 -4.12 -5.65
C LYS A 31 9.02 -2.99 -4.64
N LEU A 32 8.83 -3.36 -3.37
CA LEU A 32 8.70 -2.42 -2.26
C LEU A 32 10.03 -2.34 -1.51
N ILE A 33 10.52 -1.12 -1.30
CA ILE A 33 11.82 -0.88 -0.66
C ILE A 33 11.60 -0.10 0.63
N LEU A 34 11.97 -0.70 1.75
CA LEU A 34 11.95 -0.04 3.06
C LEU A 34 13.23 0.78 3.23
N LEU A 35 13.10 2.09 3.43
CA LEU A 35 14.24 2.99 3.66
C LEU A 35 14.44 3.30 5.14
N LYS A 36 13.34 3.45 5.87
CA LYS A 36 13.32 3.61 7.34
C LYS A 36 12.16 2.78 7.90
N PRO A 37 12.33 2.12 9.05
CA PRO A 37 11.28 1.30 9.67
C PRO A 37 9.95 2.03 9.75
N ILE A 38 8.88 1.35 9.36
CA ILE A 38 7.52 1.89 9.47
C ILE A 38 7.01 1.60 10.86
N VAL A 39 6.50 2.65 11.51
CA VAL A 39 5.94 2.56 12.87
C VAL A 39 4.67 3.40 12.93
N ASP A 40 3.61 2.85 13.50
CA ASP A 40 2.40 3.57 13.92
C ASP A 40 2.50 3.81 15.42
N TRP A 41 2.79 5.04 15.82
CA TRP A 41 3.14 5.42 17.19
C TRP A 41 4.35 4.64 17.76
N TYR A 42 4.11 3.46 18.33
CA TYR A 42 5.12 2.53 18.85
C TYR A 42 4.99 1.11 18.26
N VAL A 43 4.02 0.89 17.38
CA VAL A 43 3.71 -0.41 16.78
C VAL A 43 4.57 -0.61 15.53
N PRO A 44 5.50 -1.58 15.53
CA PRO A 44 6.23 -1.92 14.31
C PRO A 44 5.28 -2.41 13.22
N CYS A 45 5.49 -1.90 12.01
CA CYS A 45 4.68 -2.22 10.84
C CYS A 45 5.57 -2.57 9.65
N ASP A 46 4.98 -3.25 8.67
CA ASP A 46 5.53 -3.38 7.33
C ASP A 46 4.47 -3.05 6.27
N PHE A 47 4.74 -3.35 5.00
CA PHE A 47 3.79 -3.07 3.92
C PHE A 47 2.51 -3.92 3.99
N ALA A 48 2.47 -4.99 4.79
CA ALA A 48 1.27 -5.79 5.05
C ALA A 48 0.44 -5.25 6.23
N GLY A 49 0.96 -4.28 6.99
CA GLY A 49 0.28 -3.60 8.07
C GLY A 49 0.94 -3.79 9.43
N TRP A 50 0.14 -3.67 10.49
CA TRP A 50 0.57 -4.00 11.86
C TRP A 50 1.03 -5.45 11.96
N ASP A 51 2.01 -5.69 12.84
CA ASP A 51 2.49 -7.01 13.20
C ASP A 51 1.35 -7.95 13.67
N ASP A 52 1.39 -9.22 13.28
CA ASP A 52 0.32 -10.18 13.56
C ASP A 52 0.16 -10.46 15.08
N ASN A 53 1.25 -10.46 15.85
CA ASN A 53 1.16 -10.63 17.31
C ASN A 53 0.53 -9.39 17.95
N PHE A 54 0.90 -8.20 17.48
CA PHE A 54 0.27 -6.95 17.93
C PHE A 54 -1.23 -6.92 17.60
N LEU A 55 -1.60 -7.34 16.38
CA LEU A 55 -2.98 -7.45 15.92
C LEU A 55 -3.80 -8.41 16.79
N GLN A 56 -3.22 -9.57 17.14
CA GLN A 56 -3.88 -10.56 17.98
C GLN A 56 -4.13 -10.01 19.40
N ALA A 57 -3.14 -9.33 19.98
CA ALA A 57 -3.26 -8.72 21.31
C ALA A 57 -4.25 -7.54 21.35
N HIS A 58 -4.40 -6.79 20.25
CA HIS A 58 -5.19 -5.55 20.20
C HIS A 58 -6.38 -5.63 19.22
N ARG A 59 -6.96 -6.82 19.04
CA ARG A 59 -7.99 -7.09 18.01
C ARG A 59 -9.20 -6.16 18.07
N GLN A 60 -9.68 -5.81 19.26
CA GLN A 60 -10.83 -4.90 19.41
C GLN A 60 -10.50 -3.48 18.90
N PHE A 61 -9.35 -2.94 19.30
CA PHE A 61 -8.86 -1.65 18.82
C PHE A 61 -8.65 -1.67 17.30
N HIS A 62 -8.03 -2.74 16.77
CA HIS A 62 -7.85 -2.90 15.33
C HIS A 62 -9.17 -2.85 14.57
N ASN A 63 -10.16 -3.64 14.98
CA ASN A 63 -11.47 -3.69 14.33
C ASN A 63 -12.19 -2.34 14.36
N MET A 64 -12.00 -1.57 15.43
CA MET A 64 -12.56 -0.22 15.54
C MET A 64 -11.83 0.74 14.59
N SER A 65 -10.50 0.79 14.63
CA SER A 65 -9.68 1.66 13.77
C SER A 65 -9.90 1.37 12.29
N GLN A 66 -10.06 0.10 11.91
CA GLN A 66 -10.29 -0.33 10.53
C GLN A 66 -11.57 0.27 9.93
N LYS A 67 -12.61 0.53 10.74
CA LYS A 67 -13.86 1.18 10.26
C LYS A 67 -13.63 2.59 9.72
N PHE A 68 -12.58 3.26 10.20
CA PHE A 68 -12.20 4.62 9.83
C PHE A 68 -11.01 4.68 8.85
N SER A 69 -10.48 3.52 8.45
CA SER A 69 -9.37 3.42 7.51
C SER A 69 -9.77 3.80 6.07
N LEU A 70 -8.79 4.16 5.25
CA LEU A 70 -8.99 4.52 3.84
C LEU A 70 -9.54 3.37 3.00
N LEU A 71 -9.20 2.12 3.33
CA LEU A 71 -9.66 0.91 2.68
C LEU A 71 -10.10 -0.13 3.73
N LYS A 72 -11.41 -0.18 3.99
CA LYS A 72 -12.02 -0.96 5.10
C LYS A 72 -11.70 -2.45 5.11
N ASN A 73 -11.39 -3.05 3.96
CA ASN A 73 -11.06 -4.47 3.83
C ASN A 73 -9.55 -4.75 3.79
N ALA A 74 -8.70 -3.72 3.89
CA ALA A 74 -7.27 -3.86 4.06
C ALA A 74 -6.90 -3.75 5.55
N ARG A 75 -5.76 -4.34 5.94
CA ARG A 75 -5.22 -4.18 7.30
C ARG A 75 -4.84 -2.72 7.56
N MET A 76 -4.95 -2.28 8.80
CA MET A 76 -4.34 -1.03 9.27
C MET A 76 -2.84 -1.03 8.92
N MET A 77 -2.36 0.12 8.46
CA MET A 77 -1.00 0.37 7.97
C MET A 77 -0.56 -0.43 6.74
N SER A 78 -1.42 -1.27 6.14
CA SER A 78 -1.10 -1.95 4.87
C SER A 78 -0.86 -0.92 3.76
N LEU A 79 0.10 -1.17 2.87
CA LEU A 79 0.27 -0.33 1.68
C LEU A 79 -0.95 -0.47 0.77
N ILE A 80 -1.58 0.64 0.43
CA ILE A 80 -2.68 0.70 -0.52
C ILE A 80 -2.30 1.55 -1.74
N GLY A 81 -2.85 1.17 -2.88
CA GLY A 81 -2.77 1.91 -4.13
C GLY A 81 -4.11 2.55 -4.49
N GLU A 82 -4.08 3.65 -5.22
CA GLU A 82 -5.24 4.27 -5.86
C GLU A 82 -4.93 4.57 -7.33
N VAL A 83 -5.82 4.12 -8.23
CA VAL A 83 -5.76 4.39 -9.68
C VAL A 83 -7.16 4.73 -10.17
N GLY A 84 -7.31 5.86 -10.87
CA GLY A 84 -8.61 6.31 -11.38
C GLY A 84 -9.72 6.38 -10.31
N GLY A 85 -9.36 6.70 -9.06
CA GLY A 85 -10.30 6.75 -7.92
C GLY A 85 -10.61 5.39 -7.28
N HIS A 86 -10.10 4.28 -7.82
CA HIS A 86 -10.25 2.94 -7.26
C HIS A 86 -9.07 2.55 -6.38
N ARG A 87 -9.36 2.09 -5.16
CA ARG A 87 -8.34 1.65 -4.21
C ARG A 87 -8.10 0.14 -4.28
N VAL A 88 -6.84 -0.26 -4.11
CA VAL A 88 -6.38 -1.65 -4.13
C VAL A 88 -5.43 -1.92 -2.96
N ASP A 89 -5.49 -3.13 -2.39
CA ASP A 89 -4.64 -3.55 -1.28
C ASP A 89 -3.32 -4.15 -1.82
N LEU A 90 -2.29 -3.31 -1.93
CA LEU A 90 -0.97 -3.71 -2.41
C LEU A 90 -0.23 -4.55 -1.36
N GLY A 91 -0.41 -4.25 -0.08
CA GLY A 91 0.18 -5.02 1.02
C GLY A 91 -0.32 -6.47 1.05
N LYS A 92 -1.59 -6.70 0.72
CA LYS A 92 -2.11 -8.08 0.53
C LYS A 92 -1.41 -8.81 -0.60
N ARG A 93 -1.11 -8.14 -1.72
CA ARG A 93 -0.39 -8.76 -2.85
C ARG A 93 1.06 -9.07 -2.47
N TRP A 94 1.74 -8.12 -1.84
CA TRP A 94 3.11 -8.31 -1.34
C TRP A 94 3.22 -9.47 -0.35
N ARG A 95 2.27 -9.58 0.60
CA ARG A 95 2.20 -10.71 1.54
C ARG A 95 1.93 -12.04 0.85
N LYS A 96 1.06 -12.08 -0.17
CA LYS A 96 0.82 -13.29 -0.97
C LYS A 96 2.03 -13.73 -1.80
N ALA A 97 2.92 -12.80 -2.10
CA ALA A 97 4.19 -13.06 -2.76
C ALA A 97 5.32 -13.27 -1.73
N ASP A 98 5.01 -13.68 -0.50
CA ASP A 98 5.99 -13.92 0.58
C ASP A 98 6.99 -12.77 0.78
N LYS A 99 6.47 -11.54 0.73
CA LYS A 99 7.23 -10.29 0.89
C LYS A 99 8.28 -10.05 -0.21
N GLN A 100 8.12 -10.69 -1.37
CA GLN A 100 8.94 -10.49 -2.57
C GLN A 100 8.27 -9.54 -3.58
N PRO A 101 8.99 -9.11 -4.65
CA PRO A 101 8.36 -8.41 -5.75
C PRO A 101 7.15 -9.18 -6.30
N PHE A 102 6.09 -8.47 -6.65
CA PHE A 102 4.83 -9.07 -7.09
C PHE A 102 4.34 -8.47 -8.41
N VAL A 103 3.53 -9.24 -9.13
CA VAL A 103 2.88 -8.77 -10.36
C VAL A 103 1.62 -7.98 -10.00
N LEU A 104 1.50 -6.79 -10.58
CA LEU A 104 0.35 -5.91 -10.51
C LEU A 104 -0.31 -5.83 -11.90
N CYS A 105 -1.60 -6.16 -11.96
CA CYS A 105 -2.43 -6.05 -13.16
C CYS A 105 -3.80 -5.51 -12.75
N LEU A 106 -4.22 -4.38 -13.32
CA LEU A 106 -5.49 -3.74 -12.94
C LEU A 106 -6.69 -4.58 -13.37
N LYS A 107 -6.64 -5.24 -14.52
CA LYS A 107 -7.67 -6.16 -15.00
C LYS A 107 -7.96 -7.30 -14.01
N GLU A 108 -6.94 -7.80 -13.32
CA GLU A 108 -7.13 -8.83 -12.28
C GLU A 108 -7.65 -8.27 -10.97
N LEU A 109 -7.26 -7.04 -10.64
CA LEU A 109 -7.65 -6.39 -9.38
C LEU A 109 -9.07 -5.81 -9.43
N LEU A 110 -9.48 -5.34 -10.60
CA LEU A 110 -10.72 -4.60 -10.85
C LEU A 110 -11.40 -5.18 -12.10
N PRO A 111 -11.81 -6.46 -12.08
CA PRO A 111 -12.37 -7.12 -13.25
C PRO A 111 -13.64 -6.41 -13.73
N GLY A 112 -13.72 -6.18 -15.04
CA GLY A 112 -14.84 -5.50 -15.68
C GLY A 112 -14.87 -3.97 -15.48
N LYS A 113 -13.81 -3.38 -14.92
CA LYS A 113 -13.71 -1.93 -14.70
C LYS A 113 -12.46 -1.41 -15.42
N PRO A 114 -12.53 -1.06 -16.72
CA PRO A 114 -11.39 -0.60 -17.49
C PRO A 114 -10.90 0.77 -17.00
N VAL A 115 -10.09 0.75 -15.95
CA VAL A 115 -9.53 1.92 -15.30
C VAL A 115 -8.04 2.01 -15.57
N GLU A 116 -7.59 3.22 -15.84
CA GLU A 116 -6.20 3.57 -16.07
C GLU A 116 -5.89 4.88 -15.33
N GLY A 117 -4.61 5.13 -15.07
CA GLY A 117 -4.21 6.37 -14.40
C GLY A 117 -2.90 6.29 -13.65
N GLU A 118 -2.49 7.43 -13.12
CA GLU A 118 -1.32 7.52 -12.26
C GLU A 118 -1.55 6.77 -10.94
N LEU A 119 -0.67 5.80 -10.64
CA LEU A 119 -0.67 5.10 -9.36
C LEU A 119 -0.27 6.07 -8.24
N LYS A 120 -1.13 6.17 -7.25
CA LYS A 120 -0.83 6.82 -5.98
C LYS A 120 -0.80 5.79 -4.86
N VAL A 121 0.01 6.01 -3.84
CA VAL A 121 0.16 5.09 -2.70
C VAL A 121 0.16 5.81 -1.36
N CYS A 122 -0.27 5.09 -0.33
CA CYS A 122 -0.11 5.44 1.08
C CYS A 122 -0.24 4.20 1.97
N LEU A 123 0.02 4.37 3.27
CA LEU A 123 -0.32 3.36 4.27
C LEU A 123 -1.78 3.52 4.69
N ASN A 124 -2.49 2.42 4.85
CA ASN A 124 -3.91 2.38 5.17
C ASN A 124 -4.17 2.73 6.65
N ASP A 125 -4.31 4.01 6.92
CA ASP A 125 -4.52 4.51 8.28
C ASP A 125 -5.87 5.24 8.40
N ALA A 126 -6.32 5.44 9.63
CA ALA A 126 -7.54 6.16 9.94
C ALA A 126 -7.38 7.66 9.67
N SER A 127 -8.46 8.29 9.18
CA SER A 127 -8.46 9.72 8.87
C SER A 127 -8.19 10.54 10.14
N GLY A 128 -6.98 11.11 10.25
CA GLY A 128 -6.56 11.92 11.40
C GLY A 128 -5.43 11.33 12.23
N PHE A 129 -5.00 10.09 11.96
CA PHE A 129 -3.96 9.43 12.75
C PHE A 129 -2.56 9.50 12.12
N PHE A 130 -2.46 9.72 10.81
CA PHE A 130 -1.19 9.83 10.07
C PHE A 130 -0.05 10.65 10.69
N TRP A 131 -0.33 11.62 11.57
CA TRP A 131 0.70 12.44 12.22
C TRP A 131 1.62 11.63 13.15
N ASN A 132 1.16 10.51 13.69
CA ASN A 132 1.94 9.64 14.58
C ASN A 132 2.82 8.64 13.80
N ASN A 133 2.56 8.44 12.50
CA ASN A 133 3.30 7.49 11.68
C ASN A 133 4.74 7.95 11.42
N ARG A 134 5.66 6.98 11.40
CA ARG A 134 7.09 7.16 11.12
C ARG A 134 7.54 6.16 10.06
N GLY A 135 8.67 6.45 9.44
CA GLY A 135 9.25 5.62 8.38
C GLY A 135 9.13 6.20 6.98
N SER A 136 9.82 5.55 6.05
CA SER A 136 9.85 5.92 4.64
C SER A 136 10.17 4.74 3.75
N TYR A 137 9.67 4.79 2.53
CA TYR A 137 9.77 3.71 1.56
C TYR A 137 9.76 4.23 0.12
N GLN A 138 10.09 3.35 -0.82
CA GLN A 138 9.99 3.58 -2.27
C GLN A 138 9.38 2.36 -2.95
N LEU A 139 8.89 2.58 -4.16
CA LEU A 139 8.45 1.53 -5.07
C LEU A 139 9.34 1.55 -6.30
N GLU A 140 9.82 0.38 -6.71
CA GLU A 140 10.35 0.13 -8.05
C GLU A 140 9.26 -0.56 -8.87
N ILE A 141 8.91 0.02 -10.02
CA ILE A 141 7.84 -0.47 -10.87
C ILE A 141 8.38 -0.63 -12.29
N GLU A 142 8.34 -1.86 -12.79
CA GLU A 142 8.82 -2.26 -14.11
C GLU A 142 7.64 -2.79 -14.94
N THR A 143 7.50 -2.33 -16.19
CA THR A 143 6.52 -2.91 -17.14
C THR A 143 7.02 -4.26 -17.65
N LEU A 144 6.15 -5.27 -17.64
CA LEU A 144 6.42 -6.63 -18.12
C LEU A 144 5.97 -6.86 -19.56
#